data_AF-A0A2P6S5H2-F1
#
_entry.id   AF-A0A2P6S5H2-F1
#
_cell.length_a   1.000
_cell.length_b   1.000
_cell.length_c   1.000
_cell.angle_alpha   90.00
_cell.angle_beta   90.00
_cell.angle_gamma   90.00
#
_symmetry.space_group_name_H-M   'P 1'
#
loop_
_entity.id
_entity.type
_entity.pdbx_description
1 polymer ?
#
loop_
_entity_poly.entity_id
_entity_poly.type
_entity_poly.pdbx_seq_one_letter_code
_entity_poly.pdbx_strand_id
1 'polypeptide(L)' 'MNVSYIVVIGHSACGGIKGIPEDGSISTNNVKALHEGASFPELCSHCEKEAVNVSIGNLLSYPFVRLLVKKNPPIKGGLL' A
#
# COMPACT_ATOMS: atom_id res chain seq x y z
N MET A 1 14.70 -8.94 19.85
CA MET A 1 14.53 -9.32 18.43
C MET A 1 15.35 -8.38 17.57
N ASN A 2 16.27 -8.90 16.74
CA ASN A 2 16.97 -8.14 15.72
C ASN A 2 16.29 -8.41 14.37
N VAL A 3 15.69 -7.40 13.76
CA VAL A 3 15.00 -7.52 12.47
C VAL A 3 15.90 -6.92 11.39
N SER A 4 16.29 -7.74 10.42
CA SER A 4 17.13 -7.30 9.30
C SER A 4 16.32 -6.75 8.12
N TYR A 5 15.10 -7.27 7.91
CA TYR A 5 14.22 -6.87 6.80
C TYR A 5 12.76 -6.88 7.21
N ILE A 6 12.01 -5.93 6.67
CA ILE A 6 10.56 -5.85 6.68
C ILE A 6 10.11 -5.90 5.23
N VAL A 7 9.22 -6.83 4.89
CA VAL A 7 8.68 -6.94 3.54
C VAL A 7 7.18 -6.71 3.61
N VAL A 8 6.70 -5.74 2.82
CA VAL A 8 5.28 -5.46 2.64
C VAL A 8 4.86 -6.05 1.31
N ILE A 9 3.95 -7.01 1.36
CA ILE A 9 3.46 -7.72 0.18
C ILE A 9 1.94 -7.57 0.11
N GLY A 10 1.46 -6.97 -0.97
CA GLY A 10 0.07 -7.10 -1.37
C GLY A 10 -0.09 -8.23 -2.38
N HIS A 11 -1.32 -8.61 -2.66
CA HIS A 11 -1.63 -9.59 -3.70
C HIS A 11 -2.68 -9.01 -4.64
N SER A 12 -2.65 -9.46 -5.88
CA SER A 12 -3.70 -9.17 -6.84
C SER A 12 -5.06 -9.71 -6.38
N ALA A 13 -6.13 -9.07 -6.86
CA ALA A 13 -7.50 -9.48 -6.59
C ALA A 13 -7.87 -9.47 -5.10
N CYS A 14 -7.34 -8.50 -4.34
CA CYS A 14 -7.57 -8.40 -2.90
C CYS A 14 -9.05 -8.21 -2.58
N GLY A 15 -9.63 -9.16 -1.85
CA GLY A 15 -11.04 -9.11 -1.44
C GLY A 15 -11.38 -7.86 -0.63
N GLY A 16 -10.42 -7.37 0.17
CA GLY A 16 -10.57 -6.11 0.92
C GLY A 16 -10.64 -4.88 0.01
N ILE A 17 -9.87 -4.85 -1.08
CA ILE A 17 -9.89 -3.75 -2.07
C ILE A 17 -11.12 -3.83 -2.97
N LYS A 18 -11.50 -5.04 -3.38
CA LYS A 18 -12.70 -5.29 -4.20
C LYS A 18 -14.01 -5.07 -3.44
N GLY A 19 -14.00 -5.27 -2.13
CA GLY A 19 -15.15 -5.03 -1.25
C GLY A 19 -15.39 -3.55 -0.94
N ILE A 20 -14.54 -2.65 -1.43
CA ILE A 20 -14.76 -1.20 -1.28
C ILE A 20 -15.92 -0.82 -2.21
N PRO A 21 -16.97 -0.15 -1.69
CA PRO A 21 -18.10 0.27 -2.51
C PRO A 21 -17.63 1.19 -3.64
N GLU A 22 -18.30 1.14 -4.80
CA GLU A 22 -17.97 1.96 -5.98
C GLU A 22 -17.97 3.46 -5.71
N ASP A 23 -18.64 3.92 -4.65
CA ASP A 23 -18.60 5.31 -4.17
C ASP A 23 -17.20 5.70 -3.63
N GLY A 24 -16.38 4.70 -3.28
CA GLY A 24 -14.98 4.88 -2.92
C GLY A 24 -14.81 5.55 -1.57
N SER A 25 -15.31 4.91 -0.52
CA SER A 25 -15.03 5.32 0.86
C SER A 25 -13.54 5.63 1.03
N ILE A 26 -13.28 6.66 1.85
CA ILE A 26 -12.04 7.39 2.21
C ILE A 26 -10.70 6.79 1.72
N SER A 27 -10.53 5.48 1.82
CA SER A 27 -9.41 4.66 1.31
C SER A 27 -9.10 4.72 -0.20
N THR A 28 -10.03 5.12 -1.08
CA THR A 28 -9.77 5.13 -2.56
C THR A 28 -9.80 6.51 -3.22
N ASN A 29 -10.15 7.57 -2.50
CA ASN A 29 -10.33 8.90 -3.07
C ASN A 29 -9.08 9.43 -3.80
N ASN A 30 -7.90 9.18 -3.22
CA ASN A 30 -6.64 9.60 -3.84
C ASN A 30 -6.39 8.85 -5.17
N VAL A 31 -6.73 7.55 -5.22
CA VAL A 31 -6.55 6.71 -6.41
C VAL A 31 -7.53 7.14 -7.51
N LYS A 32 -8.79 7.37 -7.15
CA LYS A 32 -9.82 7.82 -8.09
C LYS A 32 -9.48 9.19 -8.69
N ALA A 33 -9.00 10.13 -7.89
CA ALA A 33 -8.61 11.46 -8.36
C ALA A 33 -7.40 11.42 -9.31
N LEU A 34 -6.47 10.47 -9.11
CA LEU A 34 -5.29 10.30 -9.97
C LEU A 34 -5.57 9.49 -11.24
N HIS A 35 -6.66 8.73 -11.24
CA HIS A 35 -7.05 7.81 -12.32
C HIS A 35 -8.51 8.04 -12.74
N GLU A 36 -8.89 9.30 -12.94
CA GLU A 36 -10.22 9.65 -13.43
C GLU A 36 -10.49 8.96 -14.76
N GLY A 37 -11.63 8.26 -14.86
CA GLY A 37 -12.04 7.52 -16.05
C GLY A 37 -11.51 6.08 -16.14
N ALA A 38 -10.69 5.60 -15.19
CA ALA A 38 -10.33 4.19 -15.12
C ALA A 38 -11.54 3.33 -14.72
N SER A 39 -11.62 2.11 -15.25
CA SER A 39 -12.66 1.15 -14.88
C SER A 39 -12.51 0.68 -13.43
N PHE A 40 -13.59 0.19 -12.82
CA PHE A 40 -13.54 -0.33 -11.44
C PHE A 40 -12.43 -1.39 -11.22
N PRO A 41 -12.23 -2.39 -12.12
CA PRO A 41 -11.12 -3.33 -12.00
C PRO A 41 -9.73 -2.67 -12.04
N GLU A 42 -9.54 -1.65 -12.87
CA GLU A 42 -8.29 -0.90 -12.94
C GLU A 42 -8.07 -0.08 -11.66
N LEU A 43 -9.11 0.58 -11.16
CA LEU A 43 -9.07 1.28 -9.87
C LEU A 43 -8.74 0.33 -8.71
N CYS A 44 -9.26 -0.90 -8.71
CA CYS A 44 -8.85 -1.92 -7.74
C CYS A 44 -7.35 -2.22 -7.85
N SER A 45 -6.82 -2.40 -9.07
CA SER A 45 -5.39 -2.66 -9.27
C SER A 45 -4.50 -1.49 -8.82
N HIS A 46 -4.92 -0.26 -9.09
CA HIS A 46 -4.22 0.93 -8.59
C HIS A 46 -4.30 1.04 -7.06
N CYS A 47 -5.45 0.71 -6.47
CA CYS A 47 -5.62 0.73 -5.02
C CYS A 47 -4.80 -0.37 -4.32
N GLU A 48 -4.66 -1.55 -4.93
CA GLU A 48 -3.75 -2.61 -4.42
C GLU A 48 -2.31 -2.11 -4.32
N LYS A 49 -1.81 -1.37 -5.33
CA LYS A 49 -0.47 -0.77 -5.31
C LYS A 49 -0.35 0.32 -4.25
N GLU A 50 -1.33 1.22 -4.20
CA GLU A 50 -1.31 2.32 -3.25
C GLU A 50 -1.46 1.84 -1.80
N ALA A 51 -2.20 0.77 -1.54
CA ALA A 51 -2.30 0.17 -0.21
C ALA A 51 -0.92 -0.32 0.30
N VAL A 52 -0.09 -0.89 -0.57
CA VAL A 52 1.29 -1.28 -0.24
C VAL A 52 2.13 -0.05 0.08
N ASN A 53 2.05 1.00 -0.75
CA ASN A 53 2.79 2.24 -0.55
C ASN A 53 2.41 2.95 0.77
N VAL A 54 1.11 3.06 1.05
CA VAL A 54 0.58 3.63 2.30
C VAL A 54 1.08 2.83 3.51
N SER A 55 1.07 1.50 3.42
CA SER A 55 1.57 0.63 4.50
C SER A 55 3.05 0.84 4.77
N ILE A 56 3.87 1.03 3.73
CA ILE A 56 5.29 1.36 3.86
C ILE A 56 5.48 2.75 4.48
N GLY A 57 4.72 3.75 4.03
CA GLY A 57 4.74 5.08 4.62
C GLY A 57 4.37 5.07 6.11
N ASN A 58 3.35 4.31 6.48
CA ASN A 58 2.94 4.11 7.87
C ASN A 58 4.03 3.41 8.68
N LEU A 59 4.66 2.37 8.15
CA LEU A 59 5.80 1.73 8.79
C LEU A 59 6.95 2.72 9.03
N LEU A 60 7.25 3.55 8.03
CA LEU A 60 8.26 4.61 8.12
C LEU A 60 7.87 5.75 9.06
N SER A 61 6.63 5.85 9.54
CA SER A 61 6.24 6.83 10.56
C SER A 61 6.73 6.45 11.96
N TYR A 62 6.95 5.15 12.21
CA TYR A 62 7.37 4.69 13.53
C TYR A 62 8.85 5.00 13.79
N PRO A 63 9.20 5.64 14.92
CA PRO A 63 10.57 6.05 15.23
C PRO A 63 11.58 4.90 15.17
N PHE A 64 11.22 3.72 15.68
CA PHE A 64 12.10 2.55 15.68
C PHE A 64 12.36 2.00 14.28
N VAL A 65 11.37 2.04 13.38
CA VAL A 65 11.53 1.62 11.98
C VAL A 65 12.43 2.60 11.24
N ARG A 66 12.26 3.92 11.44
CA ARG A 66 13.13 4.94 10.82
C ARG A 66 14.59 4.77 11.23
N LEU A 67 14.83 4.42 12.51
CA LEU A 67 16.17 4.19 13.02
C LEU A 67 16.82 2.94 12.41
N LEU A 68 16.04 1.91 12.10
CA LEU A 68 16.50 0.72 11.38
C LEU A 68 16.88 1.04 9.93
N VAL A 69 16.04 1.82 9.23
CA VAL A 69 16.25 2.21 7.82
C VAL A 69 17.49 3.07 7.62
N LYS A 70 17.83 3.94 8.58
CA LYS A 70 19.05 4.75 8.53
C LYS A 70 20.34 3.92 8.63
N LYS A 71 20.27 2.71 9.16
CA LYS A 71 21.44 1.85 9.42
C LYS A 71 21.66 0.79 8.34
N ASN A 72 20.61 0.37 7.61
CA ASN A 72 20.62 -0.58 6.49
C ASN A 72 19.33 -0.38 5.66
N PRO A 73 19.26 -0.67 4.35
CA PRO A 73 18.02 -0.51 3.57
C PRO A 73 17.06 -1.70 3.82
N PRO A 74 16.02 -1.59 4.69
CA PRO A 74 15.39 -2.77 5.26
C PRO A 74 13.93 -2.95 4.85
N ILE A 75 13.35 -2.09 4.00
CA ILE A 75 11.92 -2.17 3.64
C ILE A 75 11.78 -2.34 2.14
N LYS A 76 11.10 -3.42 1.73
CA LYS A 76 10.71 -3.68 0.35
C LYS A 76 9.19 -3.78 0.26
N GLY A 77 8.62 -3.16 -0.77
CA GLY A 77 7.21 -3.23 -1.12
C GLY A 77 7.01 -3.93 -2.45
N GLY A 78 5.98 -4.77 -2.56
CA GLY A 78 5.62 -5.36 -3.84
C GLY A 78 4.22 -5.94 -3.86
N LEU A 79 3.74 -6.22 -5.07
CA LEU A 79 2.54 -7.03 -5.30
C LEU A 79 2.97 -8.40 -5.83
N LEU A 80 2.30 -9.46 -5.37
CA LEU A 80 2.36 -10.81 -5.94
C LEU A 80 1.22 -11.05 -6.95
#